data_AF-A0A7J9KSK6-F1
#
_entry.id   AF-A0A7J9KSK6-F1
#
_cell.length_a   1.000
_cell.length_b   1.000
_cell.length_c   1.000
_cell.angle_alpha   90.00
_cell.angle_beta   90.00
_cell.angle_gamma   90.00
#
_symmetry.space_group_name_H-M   'P 1'
#
loop_
_entity.id
_entity.type
_entity.pdbx_description
1 polymer ?
#
loop_
_entity_poly.entity_id
_entity_poly.type
_entity_poly.pdbx_seq_one_letter_code
_entity_poly.pdbx_strand_id
1 'polypeptide(L)'
;MLSSSDDSVKDLWMEHARVFVWRVGYEILPTNVKIASIRNGFNESCPRCGANIETLLHALCECATSREVLTIGGWDLSNNEKPYDKCIN
;
A
#
# COMPACT_ATOMS: atom_id res chain seq x y z
N MET A 1 19.82 15.47 24.23
CA MET A 1 18.41 15.88 24.37
C MET A 1 17.89 16.25 22.98
N LEU A 2 17.29 15.30 22.25
CA LEU A 2 16.62 15.54 20.95
C LEU A 2 15.26 14.82 20.87
N SER A 3 14.67 14.39 22.00
CA SER A 3 13.46 13.55 22.00
C SER A 3 12.16 14.33 21.79
N SER A 4 12.08 15.60 22.19
CA SER A 4 10.78 16.30 22.25
C SER A 4 10.17 16.66 20.88
N SER A 5 10.98 16.82 19.83
CA SER A 5 10.49 17.14 18.48
C SER A 5 10.23 15.88 17.64
N ASP A 6 10.84 14.77 18.03
CA ASP A 6 10.75 13.50 17.32
C ASP A 6 9.50 12.73 17.75
N ASP A 7 9.11 12.84 19.02
CA ASP A 7 7.91 12.17 19.55
C ASP A 7 6.60 12.79 19.00
N SER A 8 6.53 14.10 18.83
CA SER A 8 5.37 14.77 18.21
C SER A 8 5.24 14.49 16.71
N VAL A 9 6.36 14.33 16.00
CA VAL A 9 6.36 13.91 14.59
C VAL A 9 5.94 12.45 14.45
N LYS A 10 6.35 11.57 15.38
CA LYS A 10 5.91 10.17 15.43
C LYS A 10 4.40 10.05 15.67
N ASP A 11 3.85 10.83 16.60
CA ASP A 11 2.42 10.82 16.88
C ASP A 11 1.59 11.26 15.67
N LEU A 12 2.05 12.31 14.96
CA LEU A 12 1.43 12.77 13.72
C LEU A 12 1.52 11.70 12.62
N TRP A 13 2.63 10.98 12.52
CA TRP A 13 2.81 9.89 11.55
C TRP A 13 1.88 8.71 11.84
N MET A 14 1.66 8.40 13.12
CA MET A 14 0.75 7.34 13.55
C MET A 14 -0.71 7.63 13.19
N GLU A 15 -1.19 8.86 13.31
CA GLU A 15 -2.56 9.20 12.90
C GLU A 15 -2.77 9.07 11.39
N HIS A 16 -1.82 9.57 10.58
CA HIS A 16 -1.88 9.44 9.13
C HIS A 16 -1.79 7.98 8.66
N ALA A 17 -0.93 7.18 9.30
CA ALA A 17 -0.82 5.76 9.01
C ALA A 17 -2.13 5.01 9.29
N ARG A 18 -2.85 5.34 10.38
CA ARG A 18 -4.15 4.73 10.70
C ARG A 18 -5.20 5.04 9.65
N VAL A 19 -5.31 6.31 9.23
CA VAL A 19 -6.24 6.71 8.16
C VAL A 19 -5.90 6.03 6.84
N PHE A 20 -4.60 5.92 6.51
CA PHE A 20 -4.15 5.23 5.31
C PHE A 20 -4.51 3.75 5.34
N VAL A 21 -4.16 3.02 6.41
CA VAL A 21 -4.50 1.60 6.58
C VAL A 21 -6.00 1.37 6.54
N TRP A 22 -6.80 2.26 7.15
CA TRP A 22 -8.25 2.20 7.05
C TRP A 22 -8.73 2.36 5.59
N ARG A 23 -8.20 3.32 4.83
CA ARG A 23 -8.55 3.49 3.40
C ARG A 23 -8.13 2.29 2.54
N VAL A 24 -7.00 1.67 2.86
CA VAL A 24 -6.54 0.42 2.24
C VAL A 24 -7.55 -0.70 2.53
N GLY A 25 -7.92 -0.91 3.79
CA GLY A 25 -8.87 -1.97 4.18
C GLY A 25 -10.27 -1.83 3.58
N TYR A 26 -10.72 -0.61 3.31
CA TYR A 26 -12.00 -0.35 2.64
C TYR A 26 -11.91 -0.30 1.11
N GLU A 27 -10.74 -0.59 0.53
CA GLU A 27 -10.48 -0.48 -0.92
C GLU A 27 -10.88 0.89 -1.51
N ILE A 28 -10.70 1.95 -0.72
CA ILE A 28 -11.03 3.33 -1.11
C ILE A 28 -9.94 3.90 -2.03
N LEU A 29 -8.74 3.31 -2.02
CA LEU A 29 -7.66 3.81 -2.85
C LEU A 29 -7.97 3.65 -4.34
N PRO A 30 -7.69 4.68 -5.16
CA PRO A 30 -7.98 4.67 -6.59
C PRO A 30 -6.97 3.80 -7.33
N THR A 31 -7.19 2.49 -7.29
CA THR A 31 -6.48 1.51 -8.14
C THR A 31 -7.15 1.44 -9.49
N ASN A 32 -6.42 1.12 -10.56
CA ASN A 32 -7.03 1.08 -11.89
C ASN A 32 -8.18 0.07 -12.00
N VAL A 33 -8.13 -1.06 -11.27
CA VAL A 33 -9.27 -1.98 -11.18
C VAL A 33 -10.51 -1.33 -10.55
N LYS A 34 -10.33 -0.50 -9.51
CA LYS A 34 -11.44 0.21 -8.87
C LYS A 34 -12.00 1.29 -9.80
N ILE A 35 -11.14 1.99 -10.52
CA ILE A 35 -11.56 3.00 -11.50
C ILE A 35 -12.33 2.33 -12.65
N ALA A 36 -11.86 1.19 -13.16
CA ALA A 36 -12.54 0.43 -14.21
C ALA A 36 -13.92 -0.08 -13.80
N SER A 37 -14.11 -0.40 -12.51
CA SER A 37 -15.43 -0.77 -11.99
C SER A 37 -16.48 0.36 -12.07
N ILE A 38 -16.04 1.62 -12.10
CA ILE A 38 -16.91 2.81 -12.18
C ILE A 38 -16.99 3.33 -13.62
N ARG A 39 -15.85 3.31 -14.34
CA ARG A 39 -15.72 3.82 -15.70
C ARG A 39 -15.45 2.67 -16.67
N ASN A 40 -16.48 2.34 -17.45
CA ASN A 40 -16.38 1.31 -18.48
C ASN A 40 -15.29 1.65 -19.52
N GLY A 41 -14.53 0.63 -19.95
CA GLY A 41 -13.44 0.75 -20.92
C GLY A 41 -12.17 1.42 -20.38
N PHE A 42 -12.05 1.61 -19.05
CA PHE A 42 -10.81 2.07 -18.45
C PHE A 42 -9.78 0.93 -18.40
N ASN A 43 -8.50 1.26 -18.64
CA ASN A 43 -7.44 0.27 -18.62
C ASN A 43 -7.05 -0.07 -17.16
N GLU A 44 -7.18 -1.35 -16.80
CA GLU A 44 -6.87 -1.87 -15.48
C GLU A 44 -5.37 -2.09 -15.24
N SER A 45 -4.54 -1.97 -16.27
CA SER A 45 -3.12 -2.27 -16.18
C SER A 45 -2.36 -1.36 -15.22
N CYS A 46 -1.37 -1.89 -14.54
CA CYS A 46 -0.49 -1.15 -13.67
C CYS A 46 0.39 -0.17 -14.48
N PRO A 47 0.30 1.14 -14.23
CA PRO A 47 1.08 2.12 -14.97
C PRO A 47 2.58 2.10 -14.60
N ARG A 48 2.93 1.42 -13.50
CA ARG A 48 4.31 1.39 -12.97
C ARG A 48 5.15 0.26 -13.53
N CYS A 49 4.56 -0.92 -13.72
CA CYS A 49 5.28 -2.12 -14.19
C CYS A 49 4.65 -2.78 -15.42
N GLY A 50 3.50 -2.28 -15.90
CA GLY A 50 2.80 -2.83 -17.06
C GLY A 50 2.05 -4.14 -16.80
N ALA A 51 1.90 -4.57 -15.54
CA ALA A 51 1.06 -5.74 -15.22
C ALA A 51 -0.39 -5.52 -15.67
N ASN A 52 -1.08 -6.59 -16.08
CA ASN A 52 -2.42 -6.49 -16.68
C ASN A 52 -3.49 -5.93 -15.74
N ILE A 53 -3.34 -6.13 -14.43
CA ILE A 53 -4.32 -5.69 -13.43
C ILE A 53 -3.57 -5.03 -12.27
N GLU A 54 -3.92 -3.79 -11.98
CA GLU A 54 -3.50 -3.08 -10.79
C GLU A 54 -4.57 -3.20 -9.71
N THR A 55 -4.39 -4.19 -8.84
CA THR A 55 -5.14 -4.29 -7.58
C THR A 55 -4.45 -3.47 -6.48
N LEU A 56 -5.12 -3.35 -5.33
CA LEU A 56 -4.55 -2.74 -4.13
C LEU A 56 -3.29 -3.49 -3.66
N LEU A 57 -3.37 -4.82 -3.61
CA LEU A 57 -2.25 -5.67 -3.22
C LEU A 57 -1.09 -5.53 -4.21
N HIS A 58 -1.40 -5.47 -5.51
CA HIS A 58 -0.39 -5.24 -6.52
C HIS A 58 0.30 -3.88 -6.33
N ALA A 59 -0.49 -2.81 -6.21
CA ALA A 59 0.00 -1.44 -6.08
C ALA A 59 0.91 -1.22 -4.86
N LEU A 60 0.62 -1.92 -3.74
CA LEU A 60 1.30 -1.71 -2.46
C LEU A 60 2.39 -2.76 -2.15
N CYS A 61 2.23 -4.01 -2.59
CA CYS A 61 3.10 -5.12 -2.15
C CYS A 61 3.80 -5.83 -3.31
N GLU A 62 3.11 -6.12 -4.41
CA GLU A 62 3.63 -7.03 -5.46
C GLU A 62 4.34 -6.29 -6.60
N CYS A 63 3.97 -5.04 -6.88
CA CYS A 63 4.56 -4.26 -7.95
C CYS A 63 6.04 -4.01 -7.66
N ALA A 64 6.93 -4.53 -8.51
CA ALA A 64 8.37 -4.39 -8.34
C ALA A 64 8.81 -2.92 -8.22
N THR A 65 8.26 -2.04 -9.06
CA THR A 65 8.52 -0.60 -9.01
C THR A 65 8.04 0.03 -7.70
N SER A 66 6.84 -0.32 -7.22
CA SER A 66 6.35 0.16 -5.93
C SER A 66 7.22 -0.34 -4.78
N ARG A 67 7.64 -1.60 -4.82
CA ARG A 67 8.49 -2.21 -3.79
C ARG A 67 9.86 -1.53 -3.71
N GLU A 68 10.45 -1.16 -4.84
CA GLU A 68 11.70 -0.41 -4.87
C GLU A 68 11.56 0.96 -4.18
N VAL A 69 10.49 1.70 -4.50
CA VAL A 69 10.20 2.99 -3.87
C VAL A 69 9.97 2.85 -2.37
N LEU A 70 9.22 1.83 -1.94
CA LEU A 70 8.96 1.55 -0.53
C LEU A 70 10.25 1.15 0.22
N THR A 71 11.10 0.35 -0.42
CA THR A 71 12.38 -0.08 0.15
C THR A 71 13.31 1.11 0.38
N ILE A 72 13.36 2.08 -0.54
CA ILE A 72 14.10 3.35 -0.35
C ILE A 72 13.60 4.10 0.89
N GLY A 73 12.28 4.04 1.16
CA GLY A 73 11.66 4.59 2.37
C GLY A 73 11.82 3.75 3.64
N GLY A 74 12.60 2.66 3.61
CA GLY A 74 12.80 1.75 4.74
C GLY A 74 11.70 0.69 4.92
N TRP A 75 10.79 0.55 3.96
CA TRP A 75 9.72 -0.44 3.97
C TRP A 75 10.09 -1.65 3.12
N ASP A 76 11.01 -2.47 3.64
CA ASP A 76 11.36 -3.75 3.03
C ASP A 76 10.33 -4.83 3.40
N LEU A 77 9.40 -5.09 2.47
CA LEU A 77 8.34 -6.07 2.62
C LEU A 77 8.80 -7.52 2.33
N SER A 78 10.05 -7.74 1.90
CA SER A 78 10.58 -9.09 1.63
C SER A 78 10.59 -9.99 2.87
N ASN A 79 10.60 -9.41 4.06
CA ASN A 79 10.57 -10.14 5.34
C ASN A 79 9.17 -10.55 5.81
N ASN A 80 8.11 -10.20 5.06
CA ASN A 80 6.71 -10.46 5.44
C ASN A 80 6.09 -11.66 4.73
N GLU A 81 6.87 -12.47 4.00
CA GLU A 81 6.46 -13.81 3.56
C GLU A 81 6.36 -14.78 4.76
N LYS A 82 5.57 -14.42 5.77
CA LYS A 82 5.10 -15.40 6.74
C LYS A 82 3.91 -16.10 6.10
N PRO A 83 3.90 -17.44 6.06
CA PRO A 83 2.72 -18.17 5.62
C PRO A 83 1.54 -17.75 6.50
N TYR A 84 0.55 -17.08 5.91
CA TYR A 84 -0.71 -16.78 6.59
C TYR A 84 -1.57 -18.05 6.61
N ASP A 85 -1.02 -19.16 7.12
CA ASP A 85 -1.65 -20.48 7.12
C ASP A 85 -2.73 -20.63 8.20
N LYS A 86 -2.99 -19.56 8.96
CA LYS A 86 -3.86 -19.59 10.14
C LYS A 86 -4.81 -18.41 10.09
N CYS A 87 -5.99 -18.64 9.55
CA CYS A 87 -7.13 -17.77 9.84
C CYS A 87 -7.42 -17.84 11.34
N ILE A 88 -7.62 -16.68 11.98
CA ILE A 88 -8.14 -16.62 13.35
C ILE A 88 -9.57 -17.15 13.30
N ASN A 89 -9.81 -18.24 14.03
CA ASN A 89 -11.09 -18.94 14.12
C ASN A 89 -11.92 -18.41 15.29
#